data_AF-A0A6G0QQQ0-F1
#
_entry.id   AF-A0A6G0QQQ0-F1
#
_cell.length_a   1.000
_cell.length_b   1.000
_cell.length_c   1.000
_cell.angle_alpha   90.00
_cell.angle_beta   90.00
_cell.angle_gamma   90.00
#
_symmetry.space_group_name_H-M   'P 1'
#
loop_
_entity.id
_entity.type
_entity.pdbx_description
1 polymer ?
#
loop_
_entity_poly.entity_id
_entity_poly.type
_entity_poly.pdbx_seq_one_letter_code
_entity_poly.pdbx_strand_id
1 'polypeptide(L)'
;MPPIPSVTAIVSRIEKPEAGDTDDSLRAFLGAFTAKELRSACKIFHVKVRTKNANMDNKVGYQTMLVQLSHARRESEEAESDQRDKMLQGSEGQLVQALASTRKTRHCSFRLVNILFSEKFCDRLGSMGTQPKRRELDAGAVGGNNAFWKEVAVEYSNDREEYGRLVPRDGRFDAIDPGHIVLHDSEKLKQMWKDISAK
;
A
#
# COMPACT_ATOMS: atom_id res chain seq x y z
N MET A 1 -1.94 -27.95 -1.00
CA MET A 1 -1.35 -28.47 -2.25
C MET A 1 -0.26 -27.48 -2.67
N PRO A 2 1.02 -27.87 -2.69
CA PRO A 2 2.11 -26.98 -3.09
C PRO A 2 1.97 -26.60 -4.57
N PRO A 3 2.42 -25.39 -4.98
CA PRO A 3 2.38 -25.00 -6.39
C PRO A 3 3.18 -25.97 -7.26
N ILE A 4 2.61 -26.34 -8.41
CA ILE A 4 3.27 -27.17 -9.42
C ILE A 4 4.53 -26.41 -9.87
N PRO A 5 5.70 -27.08 -10.05
CA PRO A 5 6.97 -26.42 -10.35
C PRO A 5 6.92 -25.41 -11.51
N SER A 6 6.07 -25.68 -12.50
CA SER A 6 5.81 -24.81 -13.65
C SER A 6 5.05 -23.53 -13.32
N VAL A 7 4.11 -23.56 -12.37
CA VAL A 7 3.37 -22.36 -11.94
C VAL A 7 4.27 -21.44 -11.11
N THR A 8 5.16 -22.01 -10.29
CA THR A 8 6.16 -21.26 -9.53
C THR A 8 7.11 -20.49 -10.45
N ALA A 9 7.49 -21.08 -11.60
CA ALA A 9 8.29 -20.40 -12.61
C ALA A 9 7.57 -19.18 -13.20
N ILE A 10 6.26 -19.30 -13.49
CA ILE A 10 5.45 -18.15 -13.96
C ILE A 10 5.41 -17.04 -12.91
N VAL A 11 5.15 -17.40 -11.64
CA VAL A 11 5.05 -16.43 -10.54
C VAL A 11 6.38 -15.71 -10.34
N SER A 12 7.48 -16.46 -10.24
CA SER A 12 8.82 -15.89 -10.07
C SER A 12 9.22 -14.98 -11.24
N ARG A 13 8.84 -15.35 -12.47
CA ARG A 13 9.18 -14.57 -13.67
C ARG A 13 8.43 -13.24 -13.74
N ILE A 14 7.23 -13.17 -13.16
CA ILE A 14 6.41 -11.94 -13.08
C ILE A 14 6.81 -11.07 -11.87
N GLU A 15 7.23 -11.68 -10.76
CA GLU A 15 7.69 -10.96 -9.57
C GLU A 15 9.10 -10.40 -9.72
N LYS A 16 9.94 -11.05 -10.54
CA LYS A 16 11.32 -10.64 -10.80
C LYS A 16 11.55 -10.57 -12.31
N PRO A 17 11.21 -9.44 -12.95
CA PRO A 17 11.49 -9.22 -14.38
C PRO A 17 12.99 -9.24 -14.64
N GLU A 18 13.39 -9.73 -15.81
CA GLU A 18 14.78 -9.72 -16.25
C GLU A 18 15.10 -8.37 -16.93
N ALA A 19 16.34 -7.90 -16.84
CA ALA A 19 16.76 -6.65 -17.47
C ALA A 19 16.59 -6.74 -18.99
N GLY A 20 15.82 -5.81 -19.58
CA GLY A 20 15.49 -5.81 -21.01
C GLY A 20 14.24 -6.61 -21.38
N ASP A 21 13.44 -7.02 -20.40
CA ASP A 21 12.16 -7.67 -20.67
C ASP A 21 11.19 -6.82 -21.48
N THR A 22 10.55 -7.46 -22.45
CA THR A 22 9.50 -6.88 -23.26
C THR A 22 8.21 -7.69 -23.09
N ASP A 23 7.09 -7.07 -23.44
CA ASP A 23 5.80 -7.77 -23.45
C ASP A 23 5.83 -9.01 -24.35
N ASP A 24 6.61 -8.97 -25.42
CA ASP A 24 6.77 -10.07 -26.37
C ASP A 24 7.67 -11.19 -25.86
N SER A 25 8.77 -10.87 -25.14
CA SER A 25 9.59 -11.91 -24.48
C SER A 25 8.78 -12.64 -23.41
N LEU A 26 8.00 -11.91 -22.61
CA LEU A 26 7.13 -12.49 -21.60
C LEU A 26 6.00 -13.30 -22.24
N ARG A 27 5.39 -12.82 -23.33
CA ARG A 27 4.35 -13.56 -24.06
C ARG A 27 4.91 -14.87 -24.65
N ALA A 28 6.13 -14.86 -25.18
CA ALA A 28 6.81 -16.04 -25.67
C ALA A 28 7.07 -17.05 -24.55
N PHE A 29 7.58 -16.59 -23.40
CA PHE A 29 7.76 -17.41 -22.20
C PHE A 29 6.45 -18.05 -21.73
N LEU A 30 5.39 -17.25 -21.59
CA LEU A 30 4.05 -17.74 -21.21
C LEU A 30 3.43 -18.68 -22.27
N GLY A 31 3.94 -18.66 -23.51
CA GLY A 31 3.59 -19.57 -24.59
C GLY A 31 3.82 -21.04 -24.27
N ALA A 32 4.88 -21.34 -23.52
CA ALA A 32 5.31 -22.68 -23.16
C ALA A 32 4.36 -23.38 -22.15
N PHE A 33 3.49 -22.63 -21.47
CA PHE A 33 2.63 -23.15 -20.42
C PHE A 33 1.22 -23.50 -20.91
N THR A 34 0.57 -24.41 -20.21
CA THR A 34 -0.82 -24.78 -20.47
C THR A 34 -1.79 -23.71 -19.94
N ALA A 35 -3.01 -23.69 -20.47
CA ALA A 35 -4.05 -22.79 -20.00
C ALA A 35 -4.40 -22.99 -18.51
N LYS A 36 -4.22 -24.21 -17.99
CA LYS A 36 -4.47 -24.55 -16.57
C LYS A 36 -3.40 -23.94 -15.66
N GLU A 37 -2.14 -23.96 -16.07
CA GLU A 37 -1.03 -23.37 -15.33
C GLU A 37 -1.13 -21.85 -15.32
N LEU A 38 -1.42 -21.25 -16.49
CA LEU A 38 -1.64 -19.80 -16.60
C LEU A 38 -2.85 -19.34 -15.78
N ARG A 39 -3.97 -20.07 -15.82
CA ARG A 39 -5.13 -19.79 -14.95
C ARG A 39 -4.75 -19.87 -13.46
N SER A 40 -3.92 -20.83 -13.09
CA SER A 40 -3.46 -21.00 -11.70
C SER A 40 -2.60 -19.81 -11.26
N ALA A 41 -1.70 -19.34 -12.13
CA ALA A 41 -0.94 -18.11 -11.89
C ALA A 41 -1.86 -16.87 -11.78
N CYS A 42 -2.85 -16.71 -12.66
CA CYS A 42 -3.84 -15.62 -12.54
C CYS A 42 -4.60 -15.66 -11.21
N LYS A 43 -4.91 -16.85 -10.68
CA LYS A 43 -5.55 -17.00 -9.36
C LYS A 43 -4.63 -16.58 -8.22
N ILE A 44 -3.35 -16.94 -8.29
CA ILE A 44 -2.34 -16.55 -7.28
C ILE A 44 -2.20 -15.03 -7.22
N PHE A 45 -2.15 -14.36 -8.37
CA PHE A 45 -2.09 -12.90 -8.45
C PHE A 45 -3.44 -12.20 -8.27
N HIS A 46 -4.51 -12.94 -7.97
CA HIS A 46 -5.87 -12.42 -7.84
C HIS A 46 -6.36 -11.59 -9.04
N VAL A 47 -5.89 -11.94 -10.24
CA VAL A 47 -6.23 -11.25 -11.49
C VAL A 47 -7.63 -11.66 -11.96
N LYS A 48 -8.51 -10.68 -12.18
CA LYS A 48 -9.87 -10.91 -12.67
C LYS A 48 -9.87 -11.21 -14.16
N VAL A 49 -10.02 -12.48 -14.52
CA VAL A 49 -10.02 -12.93 -15.93
C VAL A 49 -11.40 -12.74 -16.61
N ARG A 50 -12.47 -12.54 -15.85
CA ARG A 50 -13.78 -12.16 -16.38
C ARG A 50 -14.06 -10.69 -16.09
N THR A 51 -14.34 -9.92 -17.14
CA THR A 51 -14.83 -8.55 -17.03
C THR A 51 -16.26 -8.46 -17.56
N LYS A 52 -16.96 -7.36 -17.28
CA LYS A 52 -18.36 -7.15 -17.74
C LYS A 52 -18.50 -7.24 -19.27
N ASN A 53 -17.44 -6.96 -20.01
CA ASN A 53 -17.48 -6.80 -21.47
C ASN A 53 -16.63 -7.84 -22.23
N ALA A 54 -15.86 -8.69 -21.53
CA ALA A 54 -15.03 -9.71 -22.18
C ALA A 54 -14.79 -10.93 -21.29
N ASN A 55 -14.87 -12.12 -21.89
CA ASN A 55 -14.52 -13.38 -21.26
C ASN A 55 -13.10 -13.78 -21.69
N MET A 56 -12.09 -13.48 -20.87
CA MET A 56 -10.69 -13.86 -21.13
C MET A 56 -10.39 -15.31 -20.67
N ASP A 57 -11.45 -16.13 -20.71
CA ASP A 57 -11.66 -17.53 -20.33
C ASP A 57 -10.66 -18.60 -20.79
N ASN A 58 -9.57 -18.19 -21.43
CA ASN A 58 -8.82 -18.98 -22.43
C ASN A 58 -7.32 -18.68 -22.36
N LYS A 59 -6.50 -19.52 -23.04
CA LYS A 59 -5.03 -19.46 -22.98
C LYS A 59 -4.49 -18.05 -23.31
N VAL A 60 -4.93 -17.48 -24.42
CA VAL A 60 -4.50 -16.15 -24.90
C VAL A 60 -4.93 -15.06 -23.91
N GLY A 61 -6.13 -15.18 -23.36
CA GLY A 61 -6.66 -14.28 -22.33
C GLY A 61 -5.81 -14.26 -21.07
N TYR A 62 -5.41 -15.42 -20.53
CA TYR A 62 -4.51 -15.46 -19.37
C TYR A 62 -3.14 -14.83 -19.68
N GLN A 63 -2.58 -15.10 -20.87
CA GLN A 63 -1.30 -14.51 -21.28
C GLN A 63 -1.40 -12.97 -21.29
N THR A 64 -2.44 -12.43 -21.92
CA THR A 64 -2.68 -10.98 -21.94
C THR A 64 -2.79 -10.39 -20.55
N MET A 65 -3.55 -11.02 -19.66
CA MET A 65 -3.74 -10.53 -18.29
C MET A 65 -2.44 -10.55 -17.47
N LEU A 66 -1.60 -11.58 -17.65
CA LEU A 66 -0.31 -11.70 -16.95
C LEU A 66 0.73 -10.72 -17.51
N VAL A 67 0.75 -10.49 -18.82
CA VAL A 67 1.60 -9.47 -19.45
C VAL A 67 1.20 -8.07 -18.97
N GLN A 68 -0.10 -7.76 -18.96
CA GLN A 68 -0.60 -6.48 -18.43
C GLN A 68 -0.24 -6.26 -16.96
N LEU A 69 -0.34 -7.31 -16.13
CA LEU A 69 0.09 -7.25 -14.74
C LEU A 69 1.59 -6.95 -14.63
N SER A 70 2.42 -7.60 -15.43
CA SER A 70 3.88 -7.40 -15.43
C SER A 70 4.26 -6.01 -15.94
N HIS A 71 3.54 -5.47 -16.93
CA HIS A 71 3.72 -4.10 -17.42
C HIS A 71 3.35 -3.08 -16.36
N ALA A 72 2.15 -3.20 -15.77
CA ALA A 72 1.69 -2.29 -14.72
C ALA A 72 2.61 -2.30 -13.49
N ARG A 73 3.26 -3.43 -13.18
CA ARG A 73 4.28 -3.52 -12.12
C ARG A 73 5.56 -2.78 -12.50
N ARG A 74 6.10 -3.00 -13.71
CA ARG A 74 7.29 -2.28 -14.20
C ARG A 74 7.04 -0.77 -14.26
N GLU A 75 5.91 -0.33 -14.80
CA GLU A 75 5.56 1.10 -14.83
C GLU A 75 5.45 1.68 -13.42
N SER A 76 4.92 0.92 -12.45
CA SER A 76 4.87 1.35 -11.05
C SER A 76 6.27 1.43 -10.42
N GLU A 77 7.16 0.50 -10.73
CA GLU A 77 8.54 0.45 -10.22
C GLU A 77 9.43 1.52 -10.87
N GLU A 78 9.30 1.73 -12.18
CA GLU A 78 9.97 2.76 -12.96
C GLU A 78 9.48 4.16 -12.54
N ALA A 79 8.18 4.35 -12.31
CA ALA A 79 7.65 5.60 -11.77
C ALA A 79 8.16 5.87 -10.33
N GLU A 80 8.29 4.84 -9.49
CA GLU A 80 8.91 4.97 -8.15
C GLU A 80 10.42 5.28 -8.25
N SER A 81 11.13 4.71 -9.22
CA SER A 81 12.56 4.96 -9.43
C SER A 81 12.83 6.34 -10.04
N ASP A 82 12.06 6.74 -11.05
CA ASP A 82 12.11 8.08 -11.67
C ASP A 82 11.70 9.15 -10.65
N GLN A 83 10.75 8.87 -9.76
CA GLN A 83 10.44 9.76 -8.65
C GLN A 83 11.59 9.86 -7.63
N ARG A 84 12.29 8.75 -7.34
CA ARG A 84 13.50 8.77 -6.50
C ARG A 84 14.65 9.56 -7.16
N ASP A 85 14.89 9.37 -8.44
CA ASP A 85 15.93 10.09 -9.18
C ASP A 85 15.59 11.59 -9.32
N LYS A 86 14.32 11.94 -9.52
CA LYS A 86 13.83 13.33 -9.47
C LYS A 86 13.94 13.96 -8.09
N MET A 87 13.79 13.19 -7.00
CA MET A 87 14.02 13.71 -5.64
C MET A 87 15.52 13.94 -5.36
N LEU A 88 16.40 13.14 -5.95
CA LEU A 88 17.85 13.35 -5.86
C LEU A 88 18.35 14.50 -6.76
N GLN A 89 17.60 14.85 -7.81
CA GLN A 89 17.93 15.92 -8.77
C GLN A 89 17.08 17.20 -8.63
N GLY A 90 16.06 17.21 -7.78
CA GLY A 90 15.14 18.33 -7.59
C GLY A 90 15.73 19.44 -6.74
N SER A 91 15.62 20.69 -7.19
CA SER A 91 15.97 21.86 -6.40
C SER A 91 15.10 21.95 -5.13
N GLU A 92 15.63 22.58 -4.08
CA GLU A 92 15.02 22.62 -2.73
C GLU A 92 13.52 22.94 -2.72
N GLY A 93 13.03 23.77 -3.66
CA GLY A 93 11.60 24.10 -3.78
C GLY A 93 10.67 22.93 -4.16
N GLN A 94 11.14 21.93 -4.92
CA GLN A 94 10.36 20.74 -5.27
C GLN A 94 10.36 19.69 -4.15
N LEU A 95 11.47 19.59 -3.40
CA LEU A 95 11.51 18.81 -2.17
C LEU A 95 10.54 19.36 -1.13
N VAL A 96 10.45 20.69 -0.99
CA VAL A 96 9.46 21.36 -0.12
C VAL A 96 8.03 21.04 -0.56
N GLN A 97 7.74 20.95 -1.86
CA GLN A 97 6.40 20.64 -2.36
C GLN A 97 6.04 19.15 -2.26
N ALA A 98 7.01 18.24 -2.40
CA ALA A 98 6.81 16.81 -2.15
C ALA A 98 6.67 16.50 -0.65
N LEU A 99 7.43 17.18 0.21
CA LEU A 99 7.27 17.16 1.67
C LEU A 99 5.94 17.81 2.12
N ALA A 100 5.39 18.74 1.33
CA ALA A 100 4.07 19.33 1.54
C ALA A 100 2.90 18.46 1.02
N SER A 101 3.17 17.33 0.35
CA SER A 101 2.13 16.44 -0.11
C SER A 101 1.45 15.77 1.08
N THR A 102 0.18 16.09 1.32
CA THR A 102 -0.65 15.42 2.36
C THR A 102 -1.29 14.13 1.86
N ARG A 103 -0.87 13.63 0.68
CA ARG A 103 -1.43 12.43 0.07
C ARG A 103 -0.97 11.20 0.85
N LYS A 104 -1.94 10.48 1.45
CA LYS A 104 -1.71 9.21 2.13
C LYS A 104 -0.91 8.24 1.25
N THR A 105 0.17 7.69 1.80
CA THR A 105 0.96 6.61 1.19
C THR A 105 0.67 5.27 1.88
N ARG A 106 1.29 4.19 1.40
CA ARG A 106 1.19 2.86 2.02
C ARG A 106 1.75 2.82 3.46
N HIS A 107 2.70 3.70 3.77
CA HIS A 107 3.39 3.80 5.06
C HIS A 107 2.50 4.38 6.17
N CYS A 108 1.67 5.36 5.81
CA CYS A 108 0.93 6.18 6.76
C CYS A 108 0.03 5.38 7.71
N SER A 109 -0.58 4.30 7.19
CA SER A 109 -1.48 3.46 7.99
C SER A 109 -0.71 2.71 9.09
N PHE A 110 0.47 2.20 8.79
CA PHE A 110 1.29 1.45 9.75
C PHE A 110 1.83 2.36 10.84
N ARG A 111 2.33 3.54 10.46
CA ARG A 111 2.75 4.57 11.40
C ARG A 111 1.62 4.97 12.35
N LEU A 112 0.42 5.21 11.81
CA LEU A 112 -0.76 5.53 12.61
C LEU A 112 -1.10 4.41 13.61
N VAL A 113 -1.08 3.15 13.17
CA VAL A 113 -1.30 2.00 14.05
C VAL A 113 -0.25 1.96 15.17
N ASN A 114 1.03 2.12 14.84
CA ASN A 114 2.10 2.14 15.84
C ASN A 114 1.88 3.23 16.91
N ILE A 115 1.43 4.42 16.51
CA ILE A 115 1.13 5.51 17.45
C ILE A 115 -0.09 5.16 18.32
N LEU A 116 -1.19 4.71 17.72
CA LEU A 116 -2.42 4.41 18.46
C LEU A 116 -2.26 3.28 19.47
N PHE A 117 -1.40 2.30 19.17
CA PHE A 117 -1.08 1.18 20.04
C PHE A 117 0.19 1.38 20.88
N SER A 118 0.81 2.56 20.83
CA SER A 118 1.90 2.91 21.74
C SER A 118 1.40 3.01 23.18
N GLU A 119 2.32 2.89 24.14
CA GLU A 119 2.03 3.04 25.57
C GLU A 119 1.26 4.34 25.87
N LYS A 120 1.53 5.42 25.12
CA LYS A 120 0.89 6.73 25.31
C LYS A 120 -0.61 6.74 24.98
N PHE A 121 -1.06 5.94 24.01
CA PHE A 121 -2.43 6.04 23.48
C PHE A 121 -3.27 4.78 23.68
N CYS A 122 -2.65 3.61 23.89
CA CYS A 122 -3.36 2.33 23.92
C CYS A 122 -4.52 2.29 24.93
N ASP A 123 -4.31 2.79 26.16
CA ASP A 123 -5.34 2.82 27.21
C ASP A 123 -6.53 3.72 26.85
N ARG A 124 -6.29 4.80 26.10
CA ARG A 124 -7.30 5.76 25.69
C ARG A 124 -8.05 5.32 24.43
N LEU A 125 -7.48 4.42 23.63
CA LEU A 125 -8.04 3.96 22.36
C LEU A 125 -9.42 3.32 22.55
N GLY A 126 -9.62 2.53 23.60
CA GLY A 126 -10.91 1.91 23.92
C GLY A 126 -12.02 2.91 24.26
N SER A 127 -11.66 4.11 24.70
CA SER A 127 -12.63 5.17 25.04
C SER A 127 -13.10 5.98 23.82
N MET A 128 -12.52 5.78 22.63
CA MET A 128 -12.91 6.52 21.41
C MET A 128 -14.34 6.25 20.93
N GLY A 129 -14.92 5.10 21.28
CA GLY A 129 -16.30 4.74 20.92
C GLY A 129 -17.36 5.40 21.80
N THR A 130 -16.96 6.13 22.84
CA THR A 130 -17.90 6.76 23.76
C THR A 130 -18.63 7.93 23.09
N GLN A 131 -19.93 8.05 23.36
CA GLN A 131 -20.75 9.15 22.86
C GLN A 131 -20.21 10.49 23.41
N PRO A 132 -19.97 11.50 22.56
CA PRO A 132 -19.52 12.81 23.01
C PRO A 132 -20.51 13.43 24.00
N LYS A 133 -20.00 14.05 25.06
CA LYS A 133 -20.85 14.74 26.03
C LYS A 133 -21.40 16.03 25.42
N ARG A 134 -22.56 16.50 25.90
CA ARG A 134 -23.20 17.72 25.36
C ARG A 134 -22.27 18.93 25.33
N ARG A 135 -21.51 19.16 26.41
CA ARG A 135 -20.48 20.20 26.51
C ARG A 135 -19.39 20.11 25.42
N GLU A 136 -19.03 18.90 24.99
CA GLU A 136 -18.02 18.67 23.94
C GLU A 136 -18.60 18.95 22.56
N LEU A 137 -19.88 18.66 22.36
CA LEU A 137 -20.62 19.06 21.16
C LEU A 137 -20.73 20.58 21.07
N ASP A 138 -21.13 21.24 22.16
CA ASP A 138 -21.28 22.70 22.22
C ASP A 138 -19.94 23.43 22.01
N ALA A 139 -18.82 22.83 22.46
CA ALA A 139 -17.46 23.34 22.24
C ALA A 139 -16.84 22.92 20.88
N GLY A 140 -17.54 22.15 20.05
CA GLY A 140 -17.01 21.61 18.80
C GLY A 140 -15.83 20.64 18.96
N ALA A 141 -15.60 20.10 20.17
CA ALA A 141 -14.51 19.18 20.52
C ALA A 141 -14.82 17.72 20.13
N VAL A 142 -15.43 17.55 18.96
CA VAL A 142 -15.78 16.26 18.35
C VAL A 142 -14.99 16.08 17.06
N GLY A 143 -15.14 14.95 16.37
CA GLY A 143 -14.41 14.81 15.10
C GLY A 143 -12.91 14.59 15.31
N GLY A 144 -12.12 15.05 14.34
CA GLY A 144 -10.69 15.29 14.46
C GLY A 144 -10.35 16.57 15.26
N ASN A 145 -11.34 17.38 15.65
CA ASN A 145 -11.13 18.52 16.53
C ASN A 145 -11.08 18.13 18.03
N ASN A 146 -11.38 16.86 18.36
CA ASN A 146 -11.22 16.31 19.70
C ASN A 146 -9.73 16.24 20.10
N ALA A 147 -9.45 16.48 21.39
CA ALA A 147 -8.09 16.49 21.96
C ALA A 147 -7.28 15.23 21.62
N PHE A 148 -7.90 14.05 21.63
CA PHE A 148 -7.24 12.80 21.28
C PHE A 148 -6.60 12.85 19.88
N TRP A 149 -7.36 13.24 18.85
CA TRP A 149 -6.85 13.26 17.48
C TRP A 149 -5.86 14.40 17.24
N LYS A 150 -5.98 15.51 17.99
CA LYS A 150 -4.97 16.58 17.98
C LYS A 150 -3.64 16.11 18.55
N GLU A 151 -3.67 15.40 19.69
CA GLU A 151 -2.47 14.81 20.29
C GLU A 151 -1.85 13.74 19.39
N VAL A 152 -2.66 12.90 18.74
CA VAL A 152 -2.19 11.91 17.76
C VAL A 152 -1.52 12.62 16.58
N ALA A 153 -2.06 13.73 16.08
CA ALA A 153 -1.45 14.47 14.97
C ALA A 153 -0.07 15.05 15.34
N VAL A 154 0.09 15.55 16.57
CA VAL A 154 1.39 16.01 17.09
C VAL A 154 2.40 14.86 17.15
N GLU A 155 2.01 13.73 17.73
CA GLU A 155 2.91 12.56 17.81
C GLU A 155 3.22 11.96 16.44
N TYR A 156 2.27 12.04 15.51
CA TYR A 156 2.45 11.56 14.15
C TYR A 156 3.56 12.30 13.41
N SER A 157 3.70 13.60 13.63
CA SER A 157 4.80 14.40 13.05
C SER A 157 6.17 14.17 13.68
N ASN A 158 6.25 13.54 14.85
CA ASN A 158 7.51 13.35 15.56
C ASN A 158 8.30 12.16 15.02
N ASP A 159 9.56 12.35 14.65
CA ASP A 159 10.43 11.25 14.26
C ASP A 159 10.88 10.44 15.49
N ARG A 160 10.04 9.49 15.90
CA ARG A 160 10.34 8.51 16.96
C ARG A 160 10.50 7.12 16.36
N GLU A 161 11.56 6.44 16.78
CA GLU A 161 11.88 5.09 16.32
C GLU A 161 10.73 4.10 16.57
N GLU A 162 10.02 4.22 17.70
CA GLU A 162 8.88 3.38 18.04
C GLU A 162 7.72 3.47 17.03
N TYR A 163 7.52 4.62 16.39
CA TYR A 163 6.48 4.79 15.37
C TYR A 163 6.93 4.32 13.99
N GLY A 164 8.25 4.27 13.75
CA GLY A 164 8.87 3.86 12.49
C GLY A 164 9.09 2.35 12.34
N ARG A 165 8.97 1.56 13.42
CA ARG A 165 9.31 0.13 13.42
C ARG A 165 8.16 -0.77 12.95
N LEU A 166 8.51 -1.87 12.28
CA LEU A 166 7.62 -3.00 12.02
C LEU A 166 8.11 -4.22 12.79
N VAL A 167 7.19 -4.89 13.50
CA VAL A 167 7.46 -6.12 14.24
C VAL A 167 6.42 -7.14 13.76
N PRO A 168 6.72 -8.12 12.86
CA PRO A 168 8.01 -8.75 12.48
C PRO A 168 8.41 -8.58 10.99
N ARG A 169 9.64 -9.01 10.63
CA ARG A 169 10.17 -9.06 9.24
C ARG A 169 9.51 -10.18 8.40
N ASP A 170 8.23 -10.05 8.14
CA ASP A 170 7.57 -10.80 7.08
C ASP A 170 7.80 -10.07 5.76
N GLY A 171 8.30 -10.77 4.73
CA GLY A 171 8.66 -10.16 3.44
C GLY A 171 7.50 -9.45 2.73
N ARG A 172 6.26 -9.73 3.14
CA ARG A 172 5.07 -8.99 2.69
C ARG A 172 5.10 -7.50 3.05
N PHE A 173 5.91 -7.10 4.03
CA PHE A 173 6.05 -5.72 4.47
C PHE A 173 7.38 -5.08 4.05
N ASP A 174 8.22 -5.73 3.23
CA ASP A 174 9.53 -5.19 2.83
C ASP A 174 9.44 -3.83 2.11
N ALA A 175 8.32 -3.60 1.40
CA ALA A 175 8.05 -2.32 0.75
C ALA A 175 7.46 -1.25 1.68
N ILE A 176 7.26 -1.55 2.97
CA ILE A 176 6.63 -0.67 3.96
C ILE A 176 7.68 -0.16 4.94
N ASP A 177 7.93 1.15 4.89
CA ASP A 177 8.70 1.89 5.89
C ASP A 177 7.82 2.91 6.63
N PRO A 178 7.35 2.63 7.87
CA PRO A 178 6.59 3.58 8.69
C PRO A 178 7.42 4.79 9.16
N GLY A 179 8.75 4.76 9.00
CA GLY A 179 9.64 5.90 9.23
C GLY A 179 9.49 6.98 8.16
N HIS A 180 8.91 6.66 7.00
CA HIS A 180 8.57 7.66 5.99
C HIS A 180 7.36 8.52 6.42
N ILE A 181 7.63 9.70 6.99
CA ILE A 181 6.61 10.58 7.56
C ILE A 181 5.98 11.46 6.47
N VAL A 182 4.66 11.29 6.28
CA VAL A 182 3.82 12.18 5.46
C VAL A 182 2.83 12.88 6.37
N LEU A 183 2.91 14.21 6.47
CA LEU A 183 2.09 14.97 7.42
C LEU A 183 0.59 14.89 7.10
N HIS A 184 -0.19 14.65 8.15
CA HIS A 184 -1.65 14.58 8.09
C HIS A 184 -2.25 15.33 9.29
N ASP A 185 -3.33 16.06 9.03
CA ASP A 185 -4.11 16.69 10.11
C ASP A 185 -4.92 15.65 10.90
N SER A 186 -5.46 16.09 12.03
CA SER A 186 -6.20 15.25 12.96
C SER A 186 -7.49 14.65 12.37
N GLU A 187 -8.15 15.35 11.43
CA GLU A 187 -9.34 14.83 10.76
C GLU A 187 -8.98 13.72 9.78
N LYS A 188 -7.88 13.90 9.03
CA LYS A 188 -7.37 12.89 8.10
C LYS A 188 -6.92 11.64 8.83
N LEU A 189 -6.21 11.77 9.96
CA LEU A 189 -5.78 10.65 10.79
C LEU A 189 -6.97 9.87 11.36
N LYS A 190 -8.00 10.58 11.82
CA LYS A 190 -9.26 9.95 12.25
C LYS A 190 -9.92 9.16 11.14
N GLN A 191 -10.03 9.75 9.94
CA GLN A 191 -10.65 9.07 8.81
C GLN A 191 -9.85 7.82 8.41
N MET A 192 -8.52 7.91 8.39
CA MET A 192 -7.67 6.74 8.11
C MET A 192 -7.89 5.62 9.12
N TRP A 193 -8.03 5.94 10.41
CA TRP A 193 -8.35 4.94 11.42
C TRP A 193 -9.72 4.29 11.19
N LYS A 194 -10.75 5.08 10.84
CA LYS A 194 -12.06 4.52 10.48
C LYS A 194 -11.93 3.55 9.31
N ASP A 195 -11.17 3.88 8.27
CA ASP A 195 -10.98 3.01 7.11
C ASP A 195 -10.25 1.71 7.47
N ILE A 196 -9.33 1.75 8.45
CA ILE A 196 -8.58 0.58 8.93
C ILE A 196 -9.44 -0.32 9.83
N SER A 197 -10.24 0.30 10.71
CA SER A 197 -11.05 -0.39 11.73
C SER A 197 -12.45 -0.79 11.24
N ALA A 198 -12.89 -0.29 10.10
CA ALA A 198 -14.15 -0.69 9.46
C ALA A 198 -14.02 -2.07 8.83
N LYS A 199 -14.09 -3.12 9.66
CA LYS A 199 -14.31 -4.51 9.27
C LYS A 199 -15.17 -5.22 10.31
#